data_AF-X1AEY6-F1
#
_entry.id   AF-X1AEY6-F1
#
_cell.length_a   1.000
_cell.length_b   1.000
_cell.length_c   1.000
_cell.angle_alpha   90.00
_cell.angle_beta   90.00
_cell.angle_gamma   90.00
#
_symmetry.space_group_name_H-M   'P 1'
#
loop_
_entity.id
_entity.type
_entity.pdbx_description
1 polymer ?
#
loop_
_entity_poly.entity_id
_entity_poly.type
_entity_poly.pdbx_seq_one_letter_code
_entity_poly.pdbx_strand_id
1 'polypeptide(L)'
;MVTPFKQNGALDKKALREVVSFLKKRVHGLFVNGTYGCGPLMSVNERKDVLEIVTEEAGNDIQVCVHIGSTSNRDAFIIFDYPDTNDKYQIGYAMVYPGGKTGGHVHEDDQYIYSIKFFYGFIYQISYIFLITDICLHN
;
A
#
# COMPACT_ATOMS: atom_id res chain seq x y z
N MET A 1 5.38 7.24 1.69
CA MET A 1 5.34 7.85 3.04
C MET A 1 6.15 6.97 3.97
N VAL A 2 6.94 7.58 4.88
CA VAL A 2 7.67 6.85 5.92
C VAL A 2 6.72 6.43 7.04
N THR A 3 7.04 5.34 7.73
CA THR A 3 6.27 4.84 8.88
C THR A 3 7.12 5.00 10.15
N PRO A 4 6.74 5.85 11.11
CA PRO A 4 7.50 6.03 12.34
C PRO A 4 7.36 4.82 13.29
N PHE A 5 8.48 4.42 13.89
CA PHE A 5 8.54 3.36 14.90
C PHE A 5 9.21 3.88 16.17
N LYS A 6 8.81 3.33 17.31
CA LYS A 6 9.44 3.56 18.61
C LYS A 6 10.78 2.83 18.67
N GLN A 7 11.61 3.19 19.66
CA GLN A 7 12.92 2.57 19.87
C GLN A 7 12.85 1.04 20.08
N ASN A 8 11.73 0.53 20.57
CA ASN A 8 11.48 -0.90 20.74
C ASN A 8 10.93 -1.60 19.48
N GLY A 9 10.85 -0.91 18.35
CA GLY A 9 10.32 -1.42 17.09
C GLY A 9 8.80 -1.38 16.96
N ALA A 10 8.05 -1.01 18.01
CA ALA A 10 6.60 -0.90 17.92
C ALA A 10 6.18 0.32 17.09
N LEU A 11 5.08 0.19 16.34
CA LEU A 11 4.51 1.29 15.56
C LEU A 11 4.25 2.53 16.42
N ASP A 12 4.78 3.68 16.01
CA ASP A 12 4.49 4.96 16.67
C ASP A 12 3.25 5.61 16.05
N LYS A 13 2.09 5.24 16.59
CA LYS A 13 0.77 5.71 16.12
C LYS A 13 0.60 7.23 16.22
N LYS A 14 1.26 7.89 17.18
CA LYS A 14 1.14 9.35 17.36
C LYS A 14 1.96 10.07 16.30
N ALA A 15 3.23 9.70 16.17
CA ALA A 15 4.10 10.28 15.15
C ALA A 15 3.58 10.01 13.74
N LEU A 16 2.96 8.83 13.50
CA LEU A 16 2.32 8.53 12.22
C LEU A 16 1.22 9.54 11.88
N ARG A 17 0.31 9.85 12.81
CA ARG A 17 -0.73 10.86 12.59
C ARG A 17 -0.15 12.25 12.32
N GLU A 18 0.91 12.64 13.03
CA GLU A 18 1.59 13.92 12.80
C GLU A 18 2.19 14.01 11.39
N VAL A 19 2.81 12.92 10.91
CA VAL A 19 3.34 12.83 9.54
C VAL A 19 2.22 12.96 8.50
N VAL A 20 1.10 12.24 8.69
CA VAL A 20 -0.05 12.31 7.77
C VAL A 20 -0.64 13.71 7.74
N SER A 21 -0.89 14.30 8.90
CA SER A 21 -1.47 15.65 9.03
C SER A 21 -0.57 16.73 8.40
N PHE A 22 0.75 16.54 8.48
CA PHE A 22 1.72 17.39 7.79
C PHE A 22 1.68 17.19 6.28
N LEU A 23 1.70 15.95 5.80
CA LEU A 23 1.78 15.66 4.36
C LEU A 23 0.48 15.97 3.62
N LYS A 24 -0.69 15.71 4.20
CA LYS A 24 -1.98 15.84 3.50
C LYS A 24 -2.26 17.25 2.96
N LYS A 25 -1.61 18.27 3.51
CA LYS A 25 -1.72 19.68 3.06
C LYS A 25 -0.72 20.06 1.97
N ARG A 26 0.17 19.15 1.56
CA ARG A 26 1.35 19.43 0.73
C ARG A 26 1.51 18.51 -0.48
N VAL A 27 0.74 17.43 -0.56
CA VAL A 27 0.83 16.42 -1.62
C VAL A 27 -0.56 16.06 -2.12
N HIS A 28 -0.66 15.42 -3.29
CA HIS A 28 -1.95 15.03 -3.90
C HIS A 28 -2.42 13.64 -3.49
N GLY A 29 -1.51 12.80 -2.98
CA GLY A 29 -1.80 11.44 -2.56
C GLY A 29 -0.76 10.92 -1.57
N LEU A 30 -1.17 9.98 -0.72
CA LEU A 30 -0.28 9.27 0.20
C LEU A 30 -0.07 7.84 -0.30
N PHE A 31 1.19 7.49 -0.56
CA PHE A 31 1.58 6.10 -0.79
C PHE A 31 2.09 5.48 0.51
N VAL A 32 1.38 4.48 1.05
CA VAL A 32 1.65 3.86 2.35
C VAL A 32 2.04 2.38 2.22
N ASN A 33 2.68 1.85 3.26
CA ASN A 33 3.29 0.51 3.26
C ASN A 33 4.28 0.24 2.12
N GLY A 34 4.79 1.29 1.45
CA GLY A 34 5.84 1.14 0.45
C GLY A 34 7.17 0.68 1.07
N THR A 35 8.16 0.41 0.22
CA THR A 35 9.51 0.00 0.65
C THR A 35 10.13 0.98 1.66
N TYR A 36 10.09 2.28 1.35
CA TYR A 36 10.56 3.33 2.27
C TYR A 36 9.67 3.57 3.49
N GLY A 37 8.45 3.04 3.47
CA GLY A 37 7.56 2.98 4.62
C GLY A 37 7.75 1.73 5.47
N CYS A 38 8.78 0.92 5.17
CA CYS A 38 9.06 -0.36 5.83
C CYS A 38 7.91 -1.38 5.73
N GLY A 39 7.00 -1.25 4.74
CA GLY A 39 5.86 -2.15 4.60
C GLY A 39 6.21 -3.64 4.56
N PRO A 40 7.22 -4.06 3.78
CA PRO A 40 7.66 -5.46 3.75
C PRO A 40 8.25 -5.96 5.08
N LEU A 41 8.62 -5.08 6.00
CA LEU A 41 9.18 -5.44 7.31
C LEU A 41 8.10 -5.51 8.41
N MET A 42 6.89 -5.03 8.13
CA MET A 42 5.77 -5.02 9.07
C MET A 42 4.98 -6.32 9.01
N SER A 43 4.43 -6.72 10.15
CA SER A 43 3.40 -7.76 10.20
C SER A 43 2.12 -7.31 9.48
N VAL A 44 1.27 -8.26 9.09
CA VAL A 44 -0.04 -7.96 8.49
C VAL A 44 -0.89 -7.06 9.40
N ASN A 45 -0.84 -7.27 10.71
CA ASN A 45 -1.57 -6.45 11.68
C ASN A 45 -1.05 -5.02 11.74
N GLU A 46 0.27 -4.82 11.74
CA GLU A 46 0.86 -3.47 11.70
C GLU A 46 0.51 -2.73 10.41
N ARG A 47 0.49 -3.44 9.26
CA ARG A 47 0.10 -2.86 7.98
C ARG A 47 -1.37 -2.41 7.97
N LYS A 48 -2.25 -3.16 8.65
CA LYS A 48 -3.65 -2.79 8.87
C LYS A 48 -3.78 -1.57 9.79
N ASP A 49 -3.08 -1.57 10.93
CA ASP A 49 -3.02 -0.44 11.84
C ASP A 49 -2.55 0.85 11.13
N VAL A 50 -1.52 0.75 10.29
CA VAL A 50 -1.04 1.90 9.49
C VAL A 50 -2.12 2.38 8.53
N LEU A 51 -2.76 1.46 7.81
CA LEU A 51 -3.79 1.80 6.85
C LEU A 51 -4.96 2.51 7.53
N GLU A 52 -5.45 1.99 8.64
CA GLU A 52 -6.54 2.57 9.44
C GLU A 52 -6.18 3.98 9.96
N ILE A 53 -5.01 4.14 10.58
CA ILE A 53 -4.58 5.45 11.10
C ILE A 53 -4.44 6.48 9.98
N VAL A 54 -3.90 6.06 8.83
CA VAL A 54 -3.69 6.97 7.70
C VAL A 54 -5.02 7.38 7.09
N THR A 55 -5.95 6.45 6.87
CA THR A 55 -7.25 6.76 6.27
C THR A 55 -8.12 7.60 7.21
N GLU A 56 -8.07 7.37 8.52
CA GLU A 56 -8.71 8.22 9.53
C GLU A 56 -8.18 9.67 9.46
N GLU A 57 -6.86 9.86 9.49
CA GLU A 57 -6.24 11.19 9.56
C GLU A 57 -6.26 11.92 8.21
N ALA A 58 -6.15 11.18 7.10
CA ALA A 58 -6.31 11.72 5.76
C ALA A 58 -7.72 12.28 5.57
N GLY A 59 -8.75 11.55 6.02
CA GLY A 59 -10.13 11.90 5.72
C GLY A 59 -10.35 12.05 4.21
N ASN A 60 -11.43 12.70 3.80
CA ASN A 60 -11.72 12.93 2.37
C ASN A 60 -10.81 14.01 1.71
N ASP A 61 -9.77 14.47 2.40
CA ASP A 61 -8.91 15.56 1.92
C ASP A 61 -7.94 15.10 0.81
N ILE A 62 -7.51 13.82 0.84
CA ILE A 62 -6.43 13.31 0.00
C ILE A 62 -6.59 11.82 -0.30
N GLN A 63 -6.13 11.39 -1.49
CA GLN A 63 -6.15 9.97 -1.87
C GLN A 63 -5.07 9.16 -1.14
N VAL A 64 -5.37 7.90 -0.80
CA VAL A 64 -4.44 6.99 -0.12
C VAL A 64 -4.27 5.72 -0.95
N CYS A 65 -3.05 5.48 -1.42
CA CYS A 65 -2.62 4.30 -2.17
C CYS A 65 -1.80 3.38 -1.25
N VAL A 66 -2.16 2.10 -1.12
CA VAL A 66 -1.47 1.16 -0.21
C VAL A 66 -0.80 0.01 -0.94
N HIS A 67 0.49 -0.14 -0.68
CA HIS A 67 1.24 -1.32 -1.08
C HIS A 67 0.77 -2.54 -0.27
N ILE A 68 0.28 -3.58 -0.97
CA ILE A 68 -0.13 -4.87 -0.37
C ILE A 68 0.85 -6.00 -0.67
N GLY A 69 1.91 -5.73 -1.44
CA GLY A 69 2.95 -6.69 -1.76
C GLY A 69 3.43 -7.42 -0.51
N SER A 70 3.50 -8.73 -0.61
CA SER A 70 3.93 -9.62 0.45
C SER A 70 4.62 -10.82 -0.16
N THR A 71 5.45 -11.50 0.64
CA THR A 71 6.07 -12.76 0.25
C THR A 71 5.06 -13.92 0.19
N SER A 72 3.82 -13.67 0.61
CA SER A 72 2.71 -14.61 0.67
C SER A 72 1.46 -13.99 0.04
N ASN A 73 0.89 -14.67 -0.98
CA ASN A 73 -0.36 -14.23 -1.62
C ASN A 73 -1.52 -14.17 -0.61
N ARG A 74 -1.51 -15.05 0.41
CA ARG A 74 -2.50 -15.03 1.50
C ARG A 74 -2.44 -13.72 2.28
N ASP A 75 -1.26 -13.26 2.62
CA ASP A 75 -1.08 -12.04 3.41
C ASP A 75 -1.48 -10.81 2.60
N ALA A 76 -1.11 -10.79 1.31
CA ALA A 76 -1.56 -9.76 0.38
C ALA A 76 -3.10 -9.72 0.32
N PHE A 77 -3.75 -10.88 0.24
CA PHE A 77 -5.21 -10.97 0.24
C PHE A 77 -5.84 -10.49 1.55
N ILE A 78 -5.24 -10.82 2.71
CA ILE A 78 -5.76 -10.38 4.03
C ILE A 78 -5.73 -8.86 4.17
N ILE A 79 -4.75 -8.18 3.56
CA ILE A 79 -4.67 -6.72 3.55
C ILE A 79 -5.64 -6.14 2.50
N PHE A 80 -5.75 -6.78 1.35
CA PHE A 80 -6.69 -6.42 0.27
C PHE A 80 -8.15 -6.48 0.71
N ASP A 81 -8.53 -7.49 1.49
CA ASP A 81 -9.90 -7.67 1.97
C ASP A 81 -10.18 -6.95 3.30
N TYR A 82 -9.28 -6.07 3.75
CA TYR A 82 -9.51 -5.32 4.98
C TYR A 82 -10.61 -4.25 4.77
N PRO A 83 -11.70 -4.27 5.57
CA PRO A 83 -12.86 -3.39 5.39
C PRO A 83 -12.52 -1.90 5.62
N ASP A 84 -13.40 -1.01 5.14
CA ASP A 84 -13.37 0.47 5.26
C ASP A 84 -12.43 1.27 4.34
N THR A 85 -11.75 0.62 3.41
CA THR A 85 -10.70 1.32 2.64
C THR A 85 -10.99 1.46 1.14
N ASN A 86 -11.84 0.59 0.56
CA ASN A 86 -12.11 0.57 -0.88
C ASN A 86 -13.20 1.56 -1.35
N ASP A 87 -14.16 1.95 -0.49
CA ASP A 87 -15.27 2.81 -0.91
C ASP A 87 -14.99 4.32 -0.73
N LYS A 88 -13.98 4.67 0.08
CA LYS A 88 -13.64 6.08 0.41
C LYS A 88 -12.28 6.53 -0.13
N TYR A 89 -11.36 5.60 -0.41
CA TYR A 89 -9.98 5.94 -0.75
C TYR A 89 -9.50 5.12 -1.97
N GLN A 90 -8.87 5.79 -2.94
CA GLN A 90 -8.29 5.13 -4.11
C GLN A 90 -7.05 4.33 -3.71
N ILE A 91 -7.27 3.10 -3.23
CA ILE A 91 -6.19 2.18 -2.96
C ILE A 91 -5.64 1.65 -4.28
N GLY A 92 -4.45 2.13 -4.64
CA GLY A 92 -3.60 1.46 -5.62
C GLY A 92 -2.78 0.35 -4.95
N TYR A 93 -2.82 -0.84 -5.55
CA TYR A 93 -2.14 -2.03 -5.04
C TYR A 93 -0.83 -2.26 -5.76
N ALA A 94 0.28 -2.17 -5.02
CA ALA A 94 1.61 -2.50 -5.49
C ALA A 94 2.02 -3.89 -4.98
N MET A 95 2.33 -4.85 -5.86
CA MET A 95 2.78 -6.21 -5.46
C MET A 95 4.29 -6.39 -5.68
N VAL A 96 4.96 -7.10 -4.75
CA VAL A 96 6.36 -7.53 -4.87
C VAL A 96 6.39 -9.05 -4.76
N TYR A 97 6.93 -9.72 -5.78
CA TYR A 97 7.14 -11.17 -5.81
C TYR A 97 8.59 -11.48 -5.42
N PRO A 98 8.88 -11.92 -4.18
CA PRO A 98 10.20 -12.44 -3.87
C PRO A 98 10.41 -13.78 -4.58
N GLY A 99 11.50 -13.88 -5.33
CA GLY A 99 11.93 -15.11 -5.99
C GLY A 99 11.38 -15.27 -7.40
N GLY A 100 12.03 -14.63 -8.37
CA GLY A 100 12.17 -15.09 -9.77
C GLY A 100 10.93 -15.66 -10.48
N LYS A 101 9.70 -15.27 -10.11
CA LYS A 101 8.51 -15.72 -10.82
C LYS A 101 8.57 -15.16 -12.23
N THR A 102 8.43 -16.03 -13.23
CA THR A 102 8.32 -15.63 -14.63
C THR A 102 7.03 -14.81 -14.83
N GLY A 103 7.01 -13.91 -15.81
CA GLY A 103 5.90 -12.96 -16.01
C GLY A 103 4.51 -13.61 -16.13
N GLY A 104 4.41 -14.88 -16.53
CA GLY A 104 3.14 -15.62 -16.57
C GLY A 104 2.54 -15.85 -15.18
N HIS A 105 3.33 -16.26 -14.19
CA HIS A 105 2.83 -16.52 -12.83
C HIS A 105 2.46 -15.25 -12.07
N VAL A 106 3.17 -14.15 -12.38
CA VAL A 106 2.81 -12.81 -11.90
C VAL A 106 1.44 -12.41 -12.44
N HIS A 107 1.19 -12.67 -13.73
CA HIS A 107 -0.08 -12.32 -14.34
C HIS A 107 -1.25 -13.15 -13.79
N GLU A 108 -1.04 -14.44 -13.50
CA GLU A 108 -2.07 -15.31 -12.90
C GLU A 108 -2.44 -14.87 -11.47
N ASP A 109 -1.44 -14.57 -10.64
CA ASP A 109 -1.65 -14.11 -9.26
C ASP A 109 -2.32 -12.72 -9.24
N ASP A 110 -1.92 -11.83 -10.15
CA ASP A 110 -2.58 -10.53 -10.35
C ASP A 110 -4.03 -10.71 -10.81
N GLN A 111 -4.28 -11.56 -11.82
CA GLN A 111 -5.63 -11.87 -12.30
C GLN A 111 -6.50 -12.46 -11.19
N TYR A 112 -5.95 -13.30 -10.31
CA TYR A 112 -6.71 -13.84 -9.18
C TYR A 112 -7.20 -12.72 -8.26
N ILE A 113 -6.34 -11.76 -7.90
CA ILE A 113 -6.73 -10.62 -7.07
C ILE A 113 -7.71 -9.69 -7.80
N TYR A 114 -7.44 -9.34 -9.06
CA TYR A 114 -8.34 -8.49 -9.87
C TYR A 114 -9.69 -9.15 -10.17
N SER A 115 -9.76 -10.49 -10.19
CA SER A 115 -11.02 -11.23 -10.37
C SER A 115 -11.93 -11.17 -9.16
N ILE A 116 -11.39 -10.82 -7.98
CA ILE A 116 -12.15 -10.78 -6.72
C ILE A 116 -12.77 -9.40 -6.48
N LYS A 117 -12.12 -8.29 -6.89
CA LYS A 117 -12.72 -6.94 -6.93
C LYS A 117 -12.22 -6.15 -8.15
N PHE A 118 -13.16 -5.57 -8.91
CA PHE A 118 -12.87 -4.74 -10.07
C PHE A 118 -12.41 -3.35 -9.60
N PHE A 119 -11.10 -3.05 -9.65
CA PHE A 119 -10.58 -1.75 -9.20
C PHE A 119 -9.24 -1.38 -9.85
N TYR A 120 -8.87 -0.10 -9.75
CA TYR A 120 -7.60 0.44 -10.27
C TYR A 120 -6.40 -0.06 -9.44
N GLY A 121 -5.68 -1.05 -9.95
CA GLY A 121 -4.38 -1.45 -9.40
C GLY A 121 -3.21 -0.86 -10.19
N PHE A 122 -2.08 -0.62 -9.51
CA PHE A 122 -0.85 -0.14 -10.13
C PHE A 122 0.23 -1.20 -10.01
N ILE A 123 0.68 -1.77 -11.14
CA ILE A 123 1.80 -2.73 -11.11
C ILE A 123 3.06 -2.00 -10.65
N TYR A 124 3.65 -2.47 -9.55
CA TYR A 124 4.82 -1.85 -8.94
C TYR A 124 6.05 -2.73 -9.16
N GLN A 125 6.75 -2.49 -10.27
CA GLN A 125 7.95 -3.23 -10.63
C GLN A 125 9.21 -2.45 -10.24
N ILE A 126 10.02 -3.02 -9.33
CA ILE A 126 11.38 -2.53 -9.04
C ILE A 126 12.38 -3.49 -9.67
N SER A 127 12.86 -3.17 -10.87
CA SER A 127 14.00 -3.85 -11.50
C SER A 127 15.20 -2.90 -11.40
N TYR A 128 15.99 -3.00 -10.32
CA TYR A 128 16.90 -1.93 -9.86
C TYR A 128 16.16 -0.61 -9.55
N ILE A 129 16.72 0.24 -8.70
CA ILE A 129 16.02 1.41 -8.12
C ILE A 129 15.67 2.43 -9.24
N PHE A 130 14.50 2.29 -9.84
CA PHE A 130 13.95 3.23 -10.82
C PHE A 130 12.45 3.37 -10.57
N LEU A 131 12.05 4.58 -10.18
CA LEU A 131 10.65 5.01 -10.21
C LEU A 131 10.18 4.93 -11.67
N ILE A 132 9.10 4.20 -11.92
CA ILE A 132 8.30 4.39 -13.13
C ILE A 132 6.95 4.95 -12.69
N THR A 133 6.77 6.24 -12.99
CA THR A 133 5.47 6.85 -13.30
C THR A 133 5.01 6.30 -14.65
N ASP A 134 3.86 5.63 -14.72
CA ASP A 134 2.72 5.93 -15.62
C ASP A 134 1.72 4.77 -15.83
N ILE A 135 0.47 5.17 -16.08
CA ILE A 135 -0.70 4.47 -16.68
C ILE A 135 -1.52 3.58 -15.70
N CYS A 136 -2.83 3.77 -15.47
CA CYS A 136 -3.92 4.27 -16.32
C CYS A 136 -4.72 5.45 -15.71
N LEU A 137 -4.65 6.62 -16.35
CA LEU A 137 -5.80 7.54 -16.44
C LEU A 137 -6.49 7.22 -17.76
N HIS A 138 -7.69 6.64 -17.72
CA HIS A 138 -8.64 6.68 -18.83
C HIS A 138 -9.99 7.13 -18.26
N ASN A 139 -10.36 8.34 -18.68
CA ASN A 139 -11.63 9.08 -18.55
C ASN A 139 -12.64 8.61 -17.50
#